data_AF-H2RKJ2-F1
#
_entry.id   AF-H2RKJ2-F1
#
_cell.length_a   1.000
_cell.length_b   1.000
_cell.length_c   1.000
_cell.angle_alpha   90.00
_cell.angle_beta   90.00
_cell.angle_gamma   90.00
#
_symmetry.space_group_name_H-M   'P 1'
#
loop_
_entity.id
_entity.type
_entity.pdbx_description
1 polymer ?
#
loop_
_entity_poly.entity_id
_entity_poly.type
_entity_poly.pdbx_seq_one_letter_code
_entity_poly.pdbx_strand_id
1 'polypeptide(L)'
;MDKESIKERKESQNGSTGQTTDSQTKDGLAEKATVLQKNVGLLSGICLIVGTIIGSGIFISPKAVLLYSGAVGPCLLIWASCGVLSILGALCYAELGTTIVKSGGDYSYYLEAFHPIVAFLFSWTTVIALKPSSLAIITLSFAEYASSPFFPGCSPPTIVIKFLAATAILLIVTVNSLSVTLANYVQNFFTAAKLFIILVIAIAGIVLLAQGKTENLSNAFDGASTSFGAIGLAFYNGFWAYDGWNQLNFITEELKNPHRNLPLAILIGISLVTVCYVLVNVAYFTVMTPSELLLSPAVAITFGDRVFYPLSWVVPLFVAFSTFGAANGSCFTAGRISYVSSREGHMVQILSFISLKHCTPSPAIIFNGLLAICYIIPADIGILINYFSFAQWGFYGMSALALIVMRFTRKDLHRPVKVPIVLAFLLGLLSCYLVLAPIIDKPTIEYLYCSIFIFSGVILYYFFIHRKVKWAQRVSRPITTYLQLLMEVVPPEKTETD
;
A
#
# COMPACT_ATOMS: atom_id res chain seq x y z
N MET A 1 44.30 -7.01 -39.35
CA MET A 1 45.40 -7.99 -39.25
C MET A 1 46.68 -7.17 -39.18
N ASP A 2 47.56 -7.20 -38.19
CA ASP A 2 47.75 -7.97 -36.94
C ASP A 2 48.78 -7.16 -36.10
N LYS A 3 48.53 -6.91 -34.81
CA LYS A 3 49.11 -7.57 -33.61
C LYS A 3 50.65 -7.62 -33.49
N GLU A 4 51.10 -7.08 -32.34
CA GLU A 4 52.20 -7.52 -31.46
C GLU A 4 53.67 -7.20 -31.79
N SER A 5 54.26 -6.28 -31.00
CA SER A 5 55.55 -6.41 -30.24
C SER A 5 56.02 -4.98 -29.83
N ILE A 6 55.83 -4.45 -28.61
CA ILE A 6 56.40 -4.78 -27.28
C ILE A 6 57.94 -4.66 -27.20
N LYS A 7 58.37 -3.81 -26.22
CA LYS A 7 59.70 -3.64 -25.58
C LYS A 7 60.78 -2.89 -26.38
N GLU A 8 61.63 -2.00 -25.83
CA GLU A 8 62.13 -1.79 -24.46
C GLU A 8 62.96 -0.48 -24.44
N ARG A 9 62.88 0.38 -23.39
CA ARG A 9 64.07 1.05 -22.78
C ARG A 9 63.78 1.87 -21.51
N LYS A 10 64.17 1.26 -20.38
CA LYS A 10 64.97 1.75 -19.24
C LYS A 10 64.62 3.05 -18.48
N GLU A 11 64.15 2.84 -17.25
CA GLU A 11 64.61 3.35 -15.94
C GLU A 11 65.58 4.55 -15.87
N SER A 12 65.20 5.60 -15.11
CA SER A 12 66.03 6.12 -14.00
C SER A 12 65.22 6.89 -12.94
N GLN A 13 65.39 6.41 -11.71
CA GLN A 13 65.11 6.89 -10.35
C GLN A 13 64.90 8.39 -10.01
N ASN A 14 64.13 8.52 -8.90
CA ASN A 14 64.21 9.45 -7.74
C ASN A 14 63.39 10.75 -7.72
N GLY A 15 62.55 10.87 -6.67
CA GLY A 15 62.24 12.18 -6.07
C GLY A 15 60.84 12.40 -5.47
N SER A 16 60.48 11.67 -4.42
CA SER A 16 59.74 12.15 -3.22
C SER A 16 58.63 13.23 -3.36
N THR A 17 57.40 12.75 -3.09
CA THR A 17 56.40 13.29 -2.13
C THR A 17 55.64 14.59 -2.46
N GLY A 18 54.33 14.44 -2.71
CA GLY A 18 53.37 15.54 -2.67
C GLY A 18 51.97 15.19 -3.14
N GLN A 19 51.13 14.67 -2.23
CA GLN A 19 49.65 14.73 -2.23
C GLN A 19 48.89 14.26 -3.48
N THR A 20 48.35 13.04 -3.44
CA THR A 20 47.20 12.63 -4.25
C THR A 20 46.48 11.46 -3.57
N THR A 21 45.75 11.76 -2.50
CA THR A 21 44.76 10.83 -1.91
C THR A 21 43.73 11.68 -1.21
N ASP A 22 42.66 12.05 -1.92
CA ASP A 22 41.36 12.39 -1.31
C ASP A 22 40.20 12.59 -2.31
N SER A 23 40.43 12.54 -3.63
CA SER A 23 39.34 12.68 -4.61
C SER A 23 38.58 11.40 -4.93
N GLN A 24 39.16 10.21 -4.75
CA GLN A 24 38.51 8.94 -5.15
C GLN A 24 37.47 8.40 -4.14
N THR A 25 37.45 8.88 -2.90
CA THR A 25 36.51 8.38 -1.88
C THR A 25 35.19 9.14 -1.85
N LYS A 26 35.15 10.39 -2.34
CA LYS A 26 33.92 11.20 -2.40
C LYS A 26 33.04 10.85 -3.59
N ASP A 27 33.63 10.58 -4.75
CA ASP A 27 32.85 10.24 -5.95
C ASP A 27 32.16 8.87 -5.81
N GLY A 28 32.82 7.85 -5.25
CA GLY A 28 32.20 6.54 -5.02
C GLY A 28 31.11 6.52 -3.91
N LEU A 29 31.05 7.57 -3.07
CA LEU A 29 29.97 7.77 -2.09
C LEU A 29 28.80 8.55 -2.67
N ALA A 30 29.06 9.50 -3.57
CA ALA A 30 28.05 10.21 -4.35
C ALA A 30 27.36 9.31 -5.38
N GLU A 31 28.13 8.46 -6.08
CA GLU A 31 27.63 7.50 -7.09
C GLU A 31 26.76 6.40 -6.46
N LYS A 32 26.97 6.08 -5.17
CA LYS A 32 26.11 5.16 -4.40
C LYS A 32 24.83 5.81 -3.85
N ALA A 33 24.76 7.14 -3.81
CA ALA A 33 23.64 7.88 -3.24
C ALA A 33 22.47 8.08 -4.23
N THR A 34 22.73 7.93 -5.54
CA THR A 34 21.75 8.24 -6.61
C THR A 34 21.03 7.01 -7.19
N VAL A 35 21.49 5.78 -6.88
CA VAL A 35 20.90 4.52 -7.38
C VAL A 35 20.21 3.74 -6.25
N LEU A 36 18.96 3.33 -6.46
CA LEU A 36 18.18 2.52 -5.50
C LEU A 36 18.87 1.17 -5.25
N GLN A 37 19.25 0.91 -4.00
CA GLN A 37 19.99 -0.30 -3.62
C GLN A 37 19.08 -1.52 -3.42
N LYS A 38 19.52 -2.68 -3.93
CA LYS A 38 18.85 -3.99 -3.76
C LYS A 38 18.98 -4.55 -2.35
N ASN A 39 18.25 -3.99 -1.40
CA ASN A 39 18.38 -4.31 0.02
C ASN A 39 17.29 -5.24 0.57
N VAL A 40 16.20 -5.46 -0.17
CA VAL A 40 15.05 -6.24 0.34
C VAL A 40 15.22 -7.74 0.02
N GLY A 41 15.43 -8.56 1.06
CA GLY A 41 15.46 -10.04 0.94
C GLY A 41 14.06 -10.68 1.05
N LEU A 42 13.98 -12.02 0.94
CA LEU A 42 12.71 -12.77 1.04
C LEU A 42 11.96 -12.50 2.36
N LEU A 43 12.63 -12.62 3.51
CA LEU A 43 12.00 -12.40 4.81
C LEU A 43 11.51 -10.96 4.96
N SER A 44 12.32 -9.99 4.53
CA SER A 44 11.92 -8.57 4.52
C SER A 44 10.74 -8.33 3.59
N GLY A 45 10.67 -9.03 2.45
CA GLY A 45 9.53 -9.00 1.54
C GLY A 45 8.26 -9.55 2.18
N ILE A 46 8.34 -10.70 2.86
CA ILE A 46 7.21 -11.27 3.62
C ILE A 46 6.75 -10.29 4.71
N CYS A 47 7.69 -9.75 5.50
CA CYS A 47 7.37 -8.76 6.53
C CYS A 47 6.73 -7.50 5.95
N LEU A 48 7.14 -7.05 4.76
CA LEU A 48 6.54 -5.89 4.11
C LEU A 48 5.10 -6.20 3.65
N ILE A 49 4.84 -7.34 3.02
CA ILE A 49 3.46 -7.74 2.64
C ILE A 49 2.60 -7.87 3.89
N VAL A 50 3.02 -8.69 4.85
CA VAL A 50 2.26 -8.94 6.08
C VAL A 50 2.07 -7.66 6.86
N GLY A 51 3.11 -6.82 6.97
CA GLY A 51 3.08 -5.56 7.70
C GLY A 51 2.25 -4.47 7.04
N THR A 52 2.04 -4.53 5.72
CA THR A 52 1.17 -3.60 4.98
C THR A 52 -0.28 -4.07 4.96
N ILE A 53 -0.53 -5.36 4.70
CA ILE A 53 -1.89 -5.91 4.70
C ILE A 53 -2.47 -5.90 6.13
N ILE A 54 -1.74 -6.43 7.11
CA ILE A 54 -2.16 -6.38 8.50
C ILE A 54 -2.04 -4.95 9.00
N GLY A 55 -3.13 -4.20 8.92
CA GLY A 55 -3.21 -2.82 9.39
C GLY A 55 -4.46 -2.57 10.22
N SER A 56 -5.13 -1.45 9.95
CA SER A 56 -6.41 -1.12 10.56
C SER A 56 -7.57 -1.97 10.04
N GLY A 57 -7.42 -2.56 8.86
CA GLY A 57 -8.48 -3.29 8.17
C GLY A 57 -9.13 -4.40 8.99
N ILE A 58 -8.35 -5.26 9.66
CA ILE A 58 -8.90 -6.35 10.49
C ILE A 58 -9.62 -5.87 11.75
N PHE A 59 -9.36 -4.63 12.19
CA PHE A 59 -9.96 -4.08 13.40
C PHE A 59 -11.25 -3.29 13.10
N ILE A 60 -11.39 -2.73 11.89
CA ILE A 60 -12.55 -1.94 11.47
C ILE A 60 -13.54 -2.77 10.64
N SER A 61 -13.04 -3.53 9.67
CA SER A 61 -13.86 -4.19 8.66
C SER A 61 -14.79 -5.28 9.20
N PRO A 62 -14.52 -6.00 10.30
CA PRO A 62 -15.45 -7.03 10.81
C PRO A 62 -16.88 -6.51 11.02
N LYS A 63 -17.02 -5.27 11.53
CA LYS A 63 -18.32 -4.63 11.72
C LYS A 63 -19.06 -4.43 10.41
N ALA A 64 -18.39 -3.86 9.41
CA ALA A 64 -19.00 -3.59 8.11
C ALA A 64 -19.29 -4.88 7.31
N VAL A 65 -18.37 -5.85 7.33
CA VAL A 65 -18.57 -7.15 6.66
C VAL A 65 -19.76 -7.88 7.30
N LEU A 66 -19.87 -7.90 8.62
CA LEU A 66 -21.03 -8.50 9.30
C LEU A 66 -22.34 -7.76 8.97
N LEU A 67 -22.33 -6.42 8.99
CA LEU A 67 -23.49 -5.60 8.67
C LEU A 67 -24.07 -5.92 7.29
N TYR A 68 -23.19 -6.04 6.29
CA TYR A 68 -23.60 -6.25 4.91
C TYR A 68 -23.86 -7.72 4.55
N SER A 69 -23.17 -8.66 5.20
CA SER A 69 -23.39 -10.09 5.01
C SER A 69 -24.61 -10.62 5.77
N GLY A 70 -25.04 -9.93 6.83
CA GLY A 70 -26.26 -10.20 7.60
C GLY A 70 -26.13 -11.33 8.62
N ALA A 71 -25.19 -12.26 8.43
CA ALA A 71 -25.02 -13.43 9.29
C ALA A 71 -23.55 -13.85 9.44
N VAL A 72 -23.27 -14.62 10.49
CA VAL A 72 -21.91 -15.00 10.91
C VAL A 72 -21.21 -15.90 9.88
N GLY A 73 -21.90 -16.91 9.36
CA GLY A 73 -21.40 -17.86 8.36
C GLY A 73 -20.98 -17.17 7.07
N PRO A 74 -21.86 -16.41 6.40
CA PRO A 74 -21.52 -15.59 5.25
C PRO A 74 -20.37 -14.60 5.52
N CYS A 75 -20.34 -13.97 6.69
CA CYS A 75 -19.23 -13.09 7.08
C CYS A 75 -17.87 -13.82 7.03
N LEU A 76 -17.77 -15.01 7.63
CA LEU A 76 -16.54 -15.82 7.63
C LEU A 76 -16.17 -16.32 6.22
N LEU A 77 -17.16 -16.71 5.40
CA LEU A 77 -16.95 -17.10 4.01
C LEU A 77 -16.40 -15.95 3.17
N ILE A 78 -16.88 -14.71 3.40
CA ILE A 78 -16.37 -13.52 2.70
C ILE A 78 -14.91 -13.27 3.08
N TRP A 79 -14.54 -13.34 4.36
CA TRP A 79 -13.13 -13.22 4.77
C TRP A 79 -12.23 -14.26 4.08
N ALA A 80 -12.62 -15.54 4.10
CA ALA A 80 -11.87 -16.59 3.43
C ALA A 80 -11.79 -16.36 1.90
N SER A 81 -12.89 -15.95 1.28
CA SER A 81 -12.97 -15.68 -0.17
C SER A 81 -12.10 -14.49 -0.56
N CYS A 82 -12.10 -13.41 0.21
CA CYS A 82 -11.21 -12.26 -0.01
C CYS A 82 -9.74 -12.71 -0.01
N GLY A 83 -9.32 -13.53 0.95
CA GLY A 83 -7.96 -14.07 1.00
C GLY A 83 -7.58 -14.89 -0.24
N VAL A 84 -8.45 -15.81 -0.65
CA VAL A 84 -8.23 -16.63 -1.87
C VAL A 84 -8.16 -15.74 -3.11
N LEU A 85 -9.11 -14.82 -3.28
CA LEU A 85 -9.16 -13.91 -4.43
C LEU A 85 -7.94 -12.97 -4.46
N SER A 86 -7.46 -12.51 -3.31
CA SER A 86 -6.22 -11.74 -3.19
C SER A 86 -4.99 -12.55 -3.59
N ILE A 87 -4.90 -13.84 -3.26
CA ILE A 87 -3.81 -14.71 -3.74
C ILE A 87 -3.87 -14.82 -5.27
N LEU A 88 -5.04 -15.08 -5.85
CA LEU A 88 -5.20 -15.19 -7.30
C LEU A 88 -4.82 -13.89 -8.02
N GLY A 89 -5.23 -12.75 -7.48
CA GLY A 89 -4.85 -11.43 -8.00
C GLY A 89 -3.35 -11.18 -7.89
N ALA A 90 -2.76 -11.48 -6.73
CA ALA A 90 -1.34 -11.27 -6.49
C ALA A 90 -0.46 -12.19 -7.34
N LEU A 91 -0.92 -13.39 -7.71
CA LEU A 91 -0.22 -14.25 -8.67
C LEU A 91 -0.17 -13.63 -10.07
N CYS A 92 -1.25 -12.98 -10.52
CA CYS A 92 -1.24 -12.22 -11.78
C CYS A 92 -0.21 -11.08 -11.72
N TYR A 93 -0.14 -10.39 -10.59
CA TYR A 93 0.86 -9.36 -10.34
C TYR A 93 2.28 -9.92 -10.22
N ALA A 94 2.46 -11.14 -9.75
CA ALA A 94 3.78 -11.78 -9.72
C ALA A 94 4.32 -12.03 -11.15
N GLU A 95 3.46 -12.43 -12.11
CA GLU A 95 3.87 -12.49 -13.53
C GLU A 95 4.26 -11.11 -14.05
N LEU A 96 3.43 -10.07 -13.82
CA LEU A 96 3.73 -8.70 -14.26
C LEU A 96 5.03 -8.17 -13.65
N GLY A 97 5.21 -8.30 -12.33
CA GLY A 97 6.38 -7.78 -11.62
C GLY A 97 7.67 -8.56 -11.83
N THR A 98 7.60 -9.81 -12.30
CA THR A 98 8.79 -10.57 -12.71
C THR A 98 9.12 -10.42 -14.19
N THR A 99 8.16 -9.99 -15.01
CA THR A 99 8.36 -9.68 -16.44
C THR A 99 8.84 -8.24 -16.64
N ILE A 100 8.22 -7.28 -15.94
CA ILE A 100 8.59 -5.86 -15.96
C ILE A 100 9.22 -5.52 -14.61
N VAL A 101 10.54 -5.68 -14.53
CA VAL A 101 11.32 -5.40 -13.31
C VAL A 101 11.70 -3.92 -13.25
N LYS A 102 10.69 -3.05 -13.37
CA LYS A 102 10.80 -1.60 -13.18
C LYS A 102 10.02 -1.21 -11.92
N SER A 103 10.53 -0.24 -11.17
CA SER A 103 9.82 0.36 -10.04
C SER A 103 8.56 1.08 -10.51
N GLY A 104 7.59 1.28 -9.62
CA GLY A 104 6.31 1.95 -9.93
C GLY A 104 5.10 1.03 -10.09
N GLY A 105 5.28 -0.29 -10.07
CA GLY A 105 4.18 -1.27 -10.03
C GLY A 105 3.20 -1.11 -11.19
N ASP A 106 1.93 -0.92 -10.88
CA ASP A 106 0.82 -0.73 -11.84
C ASP A 106 1.10 0.33 -12.90
N TYR A 107 1.74 1.44 -12.51
CA TYR A 107 2.07 2.52 -13.44
C TYR A 107 2.96 2.04 -14.59
N SER A 108 3.99 1.28 -14.25
CA SER A 108 4.95 0.73 -15.21
C SER A 108 4.32 -0.36 -16.08
N TYR A 109 3.36 -1.12 -15.53
CA TYR A 109 2.60 -2.11 -16.30
C TYR A 109 1.70 -1.44 -17.34
N TYR A 110 1.02 -0.35 -16.98
CA TYR A 110 0.18 0.40 -17.92
C TYR A 110 0.99 1.11 -19.00
N LEU A 111 2.18 1.60 -18.66
CA LEU A 111 3.05 2.25 -19.64
C LEU A 111 3.53 1.28 -20.72
N GLU A 112 3.77 0.01 -20.37
CA GLU A 112 4.21 -1.01 -21.32
C GLU A 112 3.05 -1.65 -22.11
N ALA A 113 1.86 -1.75 -21.49
CA ALA A 113 0.70 -2.44 -22.07
C ALA A 113 -0.24 -1.54 -22.88
N PHE A 114 -0.39 -0.28 -22.48
CA PHE A 114 -1.38 0.65 -23.03
C PHE A 114 -0.75 1.96 -23.51
N HIS A 115 -1.59 2.85 -24.04
CA HIS A 115 -1.16 4.22 -24.33
C HIS A 115 -0.81 4.98 -23.04
N PRO A 116 0.21 5.88 -23.03
CA PRO A 116 0.68 6.59 -21.82
C PRO A 116 -0.39 7.34 -21.01
N ILE A 117 -1.53 7.67 -21.64
CA ILE A 117 -2.67 8.28 -20.96
C ILE A 117 -3.22 7.40 -19.83
N VAL A 118 -3.24 6.07 -19.98
CA VAL A 118 -3.75 5.16 -18.96
C VAL A 118 -2.83 5.16 -17.74
N ALA A 119 -1.51 5.10 -17.97
CA ALA A 119 -0.51 5.24 -16.92
C ALA A 119 -0.61 6.60 -16.21
N PHE A 120 -0.84 7.69 -16.95
CA PHE A 120 -1.09 9.00 -16.37
C PHE A 120 -2.34 9.01 -15.48
N LEU A 121 -3.50 8.52 -15.95
CA LEU A 121 -4.74 8.48 -15.18
C LEU A 121 -4.59 7.68 -13.88
N PHE A 122 -3.85 6.57 -13.93
CA PHE A 122 -3.49 5.82 -12.74
C PHE A 122 -2.64 6.64 -11.78
N SER A 123 -1.56 7.27 -12.26
CA SER A 123 -0.70 8.10 -11.39
C SER A 123 -1.44 9.30 -10.79
N TRP A 124 -2.28 9.98 -11.59
CA TRP A 124 -3.14 11.09 -11.16
C TRP A 124 -4.05 10.64 -10.01
N THR A 125 -4.78 9.54 -10.21
CA THR A 125 -5.73 9.05 -9.22
C THR A 125 -5.02 8.51 -7.98
N THR A 126 -3.93 7.78 -8.17
CA THR A 126 -3.22 7.11 -7.08
C THR A 126 -2.50 8.11 -6.18
N VAL A 127 -1.80 9.09 -6.76
CA VAL A 127 -1.00 10.05 -6.00
C VAL A 127 -1.87 11.11 -5.33
N ILE A 128 -2.95 11.57 -5.98
CA ILE A 128 -3.80 12.65 -5.43
C ILE A 128 -4.91 12.12 -4.54
N ALA A 129 -5.45 10.93 -4.83
CA ALA A 129 -6.61 10.38 -4.16
C ALA A 129 -6.29 9.10 -3.37
N LEU A 130 -5.81 8.03 -4.00
CA LEU A 130 -5.79 6.71 -3.35
C LEU A 130 -4.76 6.59 -2.21
N LYS A 131 -3.50 7.01 -2.44
CA LYS A 131 -2.46 6.92 -1.41
C LYS A 131 -2.70 7.88 -0.23
N PRO A 132 -3.10 9.15 -0.44
CA PRO A 132 -3.44 10.04 0.67
C PRO A 132 -4.68 9.58 1.45
N SER A 133 -5.72 9.10 0.77
CA SER A 133 -6.94 8.60 1.43
C SER A 133 -6.66 7.35 2.25
N SER A 134 -5.89 6.39 1.72
CA SER A 134 -5.43 5.21 2.47
C SER A 134 -4.67 5.62 3.74
N LEU A 135 -3.72 6.56 3.64
CA LEU A 135 -2.98 7.06 4.81
C LEU A 135 -3.89 7.75 5.84
N ALA A 136 -4.89 8.51 5.37
CA ALA A 136 -5.88 9.15 6.24
C ALA A 136 -6.77 8.12 6.96
N ILE A 137 -7.29 7.10 6.25
CA ILE A 137 -8.11 6.04 6.87
C ILE A 137 -7.31 5.34 7.98
N ILE A 138 -6.08 4.92 7.68
CA ILE A 138 -5.26 4.16 8.65
C ILE A 138 -4.92 5.01 9.88
N THR A 139 -4.62 6.30 9.71
CA THR A 139 -4.28 7.19 10.84
C THR A 139 -5.50 7.64 11.65
N LEU A 140 -6.68 7.78 11.04
CA LEU A 140 -7.94 7.93 11.76
C LEU A 140 -8.25 6.69 12.61
N SER A 141 -8.03 5.50 12.05
CA SER A 141 -8.16 4.22 12.76
C SER A 141 -7.23 4.18 13.98
N PHE A 142 -5.95 4.53 13.78
CA PHE A 142 -4.97 4.66 14.86
C PHE A 142 -5.49 5.56 15.98
N ALA A 143 -5.99 6.74 15.61
CA ALA A 143 -6.44 7.73 16.58
C ALA A 143 -7.69 7.28 17.35
N GLU A 144 -8.62 6.58 16.70
CA GLU A 144 -9.80 6.02 17.35
C GLU A 144 -9.41 4.96 18.40
N TYR A 145 -8.53 4.02 18.05
CA TYR A 145 -8.06 3.00 18.98
C TYR A 145 -7.15 3.54 20.09
N ALA A 146 -6.32 4.53 19.79
CA ALA A 146 -5.44 5.16 20.77
C ALA A 146 -6.21 6.04 21.78
N SER A 147 -7.32 6.66 21.35
CA SER A 147 -8.13 7.53 22.23
C SER A 147 -9.22 6.78 22.99
N SER A 148 -9.80 5.70 22.44
CA SER A 148 -10.91 4.94 23.05
C SER A 148 -10.71 4.56 24.53
N PRO A 149 -9.53 4.11 25.00
CA PRO A 149 -9.33 3.76 26.41
C PRO A 149 -9.50 4.93 27.39
N PHE A 150 -9.32 6.17 26.92
CA PHE A 150 -9.48 7.39 27.72
C PHE A 150 -10.92 7.88 27.78
N PHE A 151 -11.83 7.26 27.01
CA PHE A 151 -13.26 7.59 26.94
C PHE A 151 -14.11 6.33 27.21
N PRO A 152 -14.01 5.69 28.39
CA PRO A 152 -14.78 4.49 28.68
C PRO A 152 -16.28 4.76 28.65
N GLY A 153 -17.02 4.02 27.83
CA GLY A 153 -18.48 4.12 27.70
C GLY A 153 -18.99 5.26 26.81
N CYS A 154 -18.10 6.03 26.16
CA CYS A 154 -18.48 7.04 25.18
C CYS A 154 -17.55 7.05 23.96
N SER A 155 -18.02 7.56 22.83
CA SER A 155 -17.17 7.72 21.64
C SER A 155 -16.24 8.93 21.83
N PRO A 156 -14.93 8.81 21.55
CA PRO A 156 -14.01 9.93 21.60
C PRO A 156 -14.48 11.09 20.71
N PRO A 157 -14.33 12.37 21.14
CA PRO A 157 -14.71 13.51 20.31
C PRO A 157 -13.96 13.51 18.98
N THR A 158 -14.66 13.80 17.88
CA THR A 158 -14.09 13.79 16.52
C THR A 158 -12.87 14.70 16.38
N ILE A 159 -12.82 15.83 17.10
CA ILE A 159 -11.68 16.74 17.08
C ILE A 159 -10.40 16.10 17.64
N VAL A 160 -10.53 15.27 18.69
CA VAL A 160 -9.40 14.56 19.31
C VAL A 160 -8.86 13.52 18.34
N ILE A 161 -9.75 12.75 17.70
CA ILE A 161 -9.39 11.74 16.69
C ILE A 161 -8.64 12.42 15.53
N LYS A 162 -9.19 13.50 14.97
CA LYS A 162 -8.60 14.19 13.82
C LYS A 162 -7.24 14.81 14.16
N PHE A 163 -7.09 15.43 15.33
CA PHE A 163 -5.82 16.03 15.75
C PHE A 163 -4.75 14.94 15.96
N LEU A 164 -5.10 13.85 16.65
CA LEU A 164 -4.18 12.74 16.90
C LEU A 164 -3.77 12.03 15.60
N ALA A 165 -4.70 11.85 14.65
CA ALA A 165 -4.41 11.33 13.32
C ALA A 165 -3.45 12.24 12.54
N ALA A 166 -3.68 13.56 12.55
CA ALA A 166 -2.79 14.52 11.92
C ALA A 166 -1.38 14.51 12.54
N THR A 167 -1.27 14.43 13.88
CA THR A 167 0.02 14.27 14.57
C THR A 167 0.73 12.98 14.14
N ALA A 168 0.01 11.87 14.03
CA ALA A 168 0.58 10.61 13.55
C ALA A 168 1.11 10.73 12.11
N ILE A 169 0.37 11.37 11.20
CA ILE A 169 0.84 11.62 9.83
C ILE A 169 2.12 12.45 9.85
N LEU A 170 2.15 13.56 10.57
CA LEU A 170 3.32 14.44 10.63
C LEU A 170 4.55 13.70 11.15
N LEU A 171 4.39 12.85 12.17
CA LEU A 171 5.48 12.04 12.72
C LEU A 171 5.98 11.01 11.70
N ILE A 172 5.07 10.29 11.03
CA ILE A 172 5.43 9.30 10.00
C ILE A 172 6.15 9.96 8.83
N VAL A 173 5.63 11.08 8.32
CA VAL A 173 6.21 11.86 7.22
C VAL A 173 7.61 12.35 7.61
N THR A 174 7.78 12.84 8.84
CA THR A 174 9.09 13.30 9.35
C THR A 174 10.09 12.15 9.40
N VAL A 175 9.72 11.00 10.00
CA VAL A 175 10.61 9.83 10.09
C VAL A 175 11.00 9.32 8.70
N ASN A 176 10.04 9.17 7.78
CA ASN A 176 10.30 8.68 6.42
C ASN A 176 11.11 9.67 5.58
N SER A 177 11.01 10.97 5.85
CA SER A 177 11.80 11.99 5.15
C SER A 177 13.24 12.07 5.66
N LEU A 178 13.48 11.80 6.95
CA LEU A 178 14.81 11.91 7.55
C LEU A 178 15.67 10.64 7.43
N SER A 179 15.08 9.45 7.51
CA SER A 179 15.86 8.20 7.44
C SER A 179 15.04 7.00 7.00
N VAL A 180 15.38 6.46 5.83
CA VAL A 180 14.84 5.19 5.33
C VAL A 180 15.20 4.02 6.25
N THR A 181 16.41 4.02 6.81
CA THR A 181 16.87 2.96 7.71
C THR A 181 16.05 2.95 9.01
N LEU A 182 15.80 4.12 9.60
CA LEU A 182 14.95 4.24 10.78
C LEU A 182 13.51 3.81 10.47
N ALA A 183 12.95 4.27 9.35
CA ALA A 183 11.61 3.88 8.92
C ALA A 183 11.47 2.35 8.78
N ASN A 184 12.51 1.66 8.28
CA ASN A 184 12.54 0.21 8.15
C ASN A 184 12.65 -0.51 9.51
N TYR A 185 13.49 -0.02 10.44
CA TYR A 185 13.57 -0.59 11.79
C TYR A 185 12.23 -0.46 12.53
N VAL A 186 11.62 0.72 12.45
CA VAL A 186 10.29 1.02 13.01
C VAL A 186 9.23 0.09 12.39
N GLN A 187 9.27 -0.13 11.08
CA GLN A 187 8.37 -1.05 10.39
C GLN A 187 8.50 -2.49 10.92
N ASN A 188 9.73 -2.98 11.07
CA ASN A 188 9.98 -4.35 11.54
C ASN A 188 9.47 -4.56 12.96
N PHE A 189 9.72 -3.59 13.85
CA PHE A 189 9.21 -3.62 15.22
C PHE A 189 7.67 -3.68 15.25
N PHE A 190 6.98 -2.79 14.53
CA PHE A 190 5.53 -2.78 14.49
C PHE A 190 4.93 -4.00 13.80
N THR A 191 5.65 -4.60 12.84
CA THR A 191 5.24 -5.86 12.19
C THR A 191 5.32 -7.04 13.16
N ALA A 192 6.37 -7.11 14.00
CA ALA A 192 6.44 -8.12 15.05
C ALA A 192 5.33 -7.92 16.09
N ALA A 193 5.11 -6.67 16.53
CA ALA A 193 4.07 -6.34 17.51
C ALA A 193 2.65 -6.70 17.03
N LYS A 194 2.31 -6.42 15.76
CA LYS A 194 0.98 -6.76 15.23
C LYS A 194 0.76 -8.26 15.05
N LEU A 195 1.79 -9.02 14.66
CA LEU A 195 1.70 -10.47 14.56
C LEU A 195 1.50 -11.12 15.93
N PHE A 196 2.19 -10.59 16.94
CA PHE A 196 2.03 -11.05 18.31
C PHE A 196 0.59 -10.90 18.81
N ILE A 197 -0.03 -9.73 18.69
CA ILE A 197 -1.40 -9.54 19.20
C ILE A 197 -2.44 -10.37 18.44
N ILE A 198 -2.27 -10.54 17.13
CA ILE A 198 -3.17 -11.38 16.32
C ILE A 198 -3.06 -12.84 16.75
N LEU A 199 -1.84 -13.33 17.01
CA LEU A 199 -1.63 -14.67 17.53
C LEU A 199 -2.28 -14.84 18.90
N VAL A 200 -2.15 -13.85 19.78
CA VAL A 200 -2.79 -13.85 21.11
C VAL A 200 -4.32 -13.92 21.00
N ILE A 201 -4.94 -13.11 20.13
CA ILE A 201 -6.39 -13.13 19.90
C ILE A 201 -6.83 -14.49 19.32
N ALA A 202 -6.08 -15.02 18.34
CA ALA A 202 -6.39 -16.31 17.72
C ALA A 202 -6.31 -17.47 18.73
N ILE A 203 -5.24 -17.53 19.54
CA ILE A 203 -5.08 -18.55 20.58
C ILE A 203 -6.20 -18.45 21.62
N ALA A 204 -6.51 -17.24 22.09
CA ALA A 204 -7.60 -17.02 23.04
C ALA A 204 -8.95 -17.49 22.46
N GLY A 205 -9.22 -17.18 21.18
CA GLY A 205 -10.40 -17.67 20.47
C GLY A 205 -10.49 -19.20 20.42
N ILE A 206 -9.39 -19.89 20.12
CA ILE A 206 -9.32 -21.36 20.08
C ILE A 206 -9.59 -21.96 21.47
N VAL A 207 -9.01 -21.38 22.53
CA VAL A 207 -9.25 -21.83 23.91
C VAL A 207 -10.72 -21.67 24.29
N LEU A 208 -11.35 -20.54 23.93
CA LEU A 208 -12.76 -20.29 24.21
C LEU A 208 -13.70 -21.22 23.42
N LEU A 209 -13.35 -21.57 22.18
CA LEU A 209 -14.03 -22.62 21.42
C LEU A 209 -13.95 -23.98 22.13
N ALA A 210 -12.75 -24.35 22.60
CA ALA A 210 -12.52 -25.61 23.31
C ALA A 210 -13.29 -25.68 24.64
N GLN A 211 -13.57 -24.52 25.27
CA GLN A 211 -14.42 -24.41 26.45
C GLN A 211 -15.94 -24.49 26.15
N GLY A 212 -16.33 -24.63 24.88
CA GLY A 212 -17.72 -24.82 24.47
C GLY A 212 -18.47 -23.53 24.11
N LYS A 213 -17.82 -22.36 24.05
CA LYS A 213 -18.46 -21.08 23.66
C LYS A 213 -18.72 -21.00 22.16
N THR A 214 -19.68 -21.79 21.69
CA THR A 214 -20.02 -21.99 20.27
C THR A 214 -21.42 -21.52 19.89
N GLU A 215 -22.14 -20.91 20.83
CA GLU A 215 -23.55 -20.52 20.69
C GLU A 215 -23.79 -19.64 19.45
N ASN A 216 -22.96 -18.62 19.22
CA ASN A 216 -23.06 -17.73 18.06
C ASN A 216 -22.70 -18.40 16.71
N LEU A 217 -22.12 -19.61 16.73
CA LEU A 217 -21.75 -20.37 15.53
C LEU A 217 -22.77 -21.46 15.18
N SER A 218 -23.73 -21.74 16.05
CA SER A 218 -24.72 -22.82 15.86
C SER A 218 -25.70 -22.54 14.70
N ASN A 219 -26.30 -21.34 14.68
CA ASN A 219 -27.20 -20.88 13.62
C ASN A 219 -26.52 -19.83 12.72
N ALA A 220 -25.33 -20.17 12.22
CA ALA A 220 -24.44 -19.20 11.58
C ALA A 220 -25.00 -18.56 10.29
N PHE A 221 -25.99 -19.19 9.62
CA PHE A 221 -26.53 -18.70 8.34
C PHE A 221 -27.90 -18.01 8.47
N ASP A 222 -28.46 -17.91 9.67
CA ASP A 222 -29.74 -17.24 9.88
C ASP A 222 -29.60 -15.72 9.68
N GLY A 223 -30.47 -15.14 8.83
CA GLY A 223 -30.43 -13.72 8.49
C GLY A 223 -29.41 -13.35 7.40
N ALA A 224 -28.89 -14.32 6.65
CA ALA A 224 -27.96 -14.07 5.55
C ALA A 224 -28.55 -13.12 4.50
N SER A 225 -27.78 -12.10 4.14
CA SER A 225 -28.15 -11.17 3.08
C SER A 225 -28.05 -11.85 1.71
N THR A 226 -29.11 -11.74 0.90
CA THR A 226 -29.15 -12.19 -0.49
C THR A 226 -29.01 -11.06 -1.49
N SER A 227 -28.88 -9.82 -1.01
CA SER A 227 -28.73 -8.64 -1.87
C SER A 227 -27.36 -8.62 -2.53
N PHE A 228 -27.36 -8.56 -3.87
CA PHE A 228 -26.17 -8.52 -4.71
C PHE A 228 -25.20 -7.40 -4.28
N GLY A 229 -25.71 -6.20 -4.06
CA GLY A 229 -24.92 -5.03 -3.70
C GLY A 229 -24.48 -5.01 -2.25
N ALA A 230 -25.27 -5.58 -1.33
CA ALA A 230 -24.83 -5.77 0.05
C ALA A 230 -23.61 -6.71 0.08
N ILE A 231 -23.64 -7.82 -0.66
CA ILE A 231 -22.49 -8.71 -0.78
C ILE A 231 -21.29 -7.98 -1.43
N GLY A 232 -21.52 -7.15 -2.45
CA GLY A 232 -20.48 -6.29 -3.04
C GLY A 232 -19.82 -5.35 -2.02
N LEU A 233 -20.62 -4.68 -1.18
CA LEU A 233 -20.12 -3.80 -0.10
C LEU A 233 -19.41 -4.59 1.01
N ALA A 234 -19.85 -5.81 1.30
CA ALA A 234 -19.14 -6.70 2.21
C ALA A 234 -17.76 -7.08 1.65
N PHE A 235 -17.67 -7.40 0.36
CA PHE A 235 -16.40 -7.62 -0.31
C PHE A 235 -15.51 -6.36 -0.33
N TYR A 236 -16.06 -5.16 -0.52
CA TYR A 236 -15.27 -3.91 -0.41
C TYR A 236 -14.56 -3.79 0.94
N ASN A 237 -15.31 -3.97 2.02
CA ASN A 237 -14.76 -3.87 3.36
C ASN A 237 -13.80 -5.03 3.66
N GLY A 238 -14.10 -6.24 3.19
CA GLY A 238 -13.18 -7.37 3.27
C GLY A 238 -11.86 -7.10 2.52
N PHE A 239 -11.94 -6.65 1.27
CA PHE A 239 -10.77 -6.36 0.44
C PHE A 239 -9.98 -5.16 0.92
N TRP A 240 -10.60 -4.17 1.55
CA TRP A 240 -9.88 -3.12 2.27
C TRP A 240 -8.93 -3.70 3.32
N ALA A 241 -9.38 -4.72 4.05
CA ALA A 241 -8.51 -5.39 5.02
C ALA A 241 -7.39 -6.22 4.36
N TYR A 242 -7.60 -6.72 3.14
CA TYR A 242 -6.56 -7.40 2.38
C TYR A 242 -5.69 -6.47 1.53
N ASP A 243 -5.98 -5.17 1.45
CA ASP A 243 -5.23 -4.22 0.61
C ASP A 243 -3.75 -4.19 0.99
N GLY A 244 -2.87 -4.10 -0.01
CA GLY A 244 -1.43 -4.09 0.19
C GLY A 244 -0.68 -5.30 -0.38
N TRP A 245 -1.39 -6.30 -0.91
CA TRP A 245 -0.78 -7.47 -1.56
C TRP A 245 0.06 -7.12 -2.80
N ASN A 246 -0.22 -5.99 -3.47
CA ASN A 246 0.55 -5.49 -4.63
C ASN A 246 1.71 -4.57 -4.24
N GLN A 247 2.00 -4.34 -2.94
CA GLN A 247 2.96 -3.34 -2.51
C GLN A 247 4.41 -3.67 -2.88
N LEU A 248 4.79 -4.96 -2.89
CA LEU A 248 6.12 -5.37 -3.35
C LEU A 248 6.36 -5.07 -4.84
N ASN A 249 5.31 -5.01 -5.65
CA ASN A 249 5.41 -4.67 -7.07
C ASN A 249 5.91 -3.24 -7.30
N PHE A 250 5.70 -2.33 -6.34
CA PHE A 250 6.20 -0.95 -6.42
C PHE A 250 7.67 -0.81 -6.07
N ILE A 251 8.30 -1.84 -5.49
CA ILE A 251 9.71 -1.82 -5.04
C ILE A 251 10.51 -3.02 -5.59
N THR A 252 10.12 -3.53 -6.76
CA THR A 252 10.76 -4.68 -7.43
C THR A 252 12.23 -4.46 -7.72
N GLU A 253 12.64 -3.21 -8.04
CA GLU A 253 14.04 -2.82 -8.25
C GLU A 253 14.90 -2.98 -6.98
N GLU A 254 14.30 -2.84 -5.79
CA GLU A 254 14.98 -2.96 -4.50
C GLU A 254 15.02 -4.43 -4.00
N LEU A 255 14.32 -5.35 -4.66
CA LEU A 255 14.18 -6.75 -4.26
C LEU A 255 15.36 -7.61 -4.73
N LYS A 256 15.96 -8.35 -3.81
CA LYS A 256 16.98 -9.38 -4.12
C LYS A 256 16.29 -10.55 -4.80
N ASN A 257 16.78 -10.96 -5.98
CA ASN A 257 16.25 -12.07 -6.79
C ASN A 257 14.71 -12.05 -6.95
N PRO A 258 14.16 -11.07 -7.69
CA PRO A 258 12.72 -10.84 -7.76
C PRO A 258 11.95 -12.03 -8.35
N HIS A 259 12.54 -12.78 -9.28
CA HIS A 259 11.90 -13.93 -9.93
C HIS A 259 11.47 -15.04 -8.97
N ARG A 260 12.23 -15.23 -7.87
CA ARG A 260 11.91 -16.21 -6.84
C ARG A 260 11.25 -15.57 -5.62
N ASN A 261 11.77 -14.44 -5.17
CA ASN A 261 11.37 -13.88 -3.89
C ASN A 261 10.01 -13.18 -3.93
N LEU A 262 9.64 -12.57 -5.06
CA LEU A 262 8.33 -11.93 -5.21
C LEU A 262 7.17 -12.94 -5.09
N PRO A 263 7.11 -14.03 -5.89
CA PRO A 263 5.99 -14.98 -5.81
C PRO A 263 5.95 -15.71 -4.46
N LEU A 264 7.10 -16.07 -3.88
CA LEU A 264 7.15 -16.74 -2.57
C LEU A 264 6.68 -15.82 -1.45
N ALA A 265 7.11 -14.54 -1.45
CA ALA A 265 6.69 -13.59 -0.45
C ALA A 265 5.17 -13.39 -0.49
N ILE A 266 4.60 -13.24 -1.69
CA ILE A 266 3.16 -13.11 -1.92
C ILE A 266 2.39 -14.32 -1.38
N LEU A 267 2.78 -15.52 -1.78
CA LEU A 267 2.04 -16.73 -1.42
C LEU A 267 2.07 -16.98 0.09
N ILE A 268 3.24 -16.86 0.72
CA ILE A 268 3.41 -17.06 2.17
C ILE A 268 2.69 -15.95 2.94
N GLY A 269 2.90 -14.70 2.53
CA GLY A 269 2.36 -13.52 3.22
C GLY A 269 0.84 -13.51 3.23
N ILE A 270 0.19 -13.61 2.07
CA ILE A 270 -1.28 -13.52 1.98
C ILE A 270 -1.96 -14.74 2.61
N SER A 271 -1.37 -15.94 2.47
CA SER A 271 -1.93 -17.15 3.10
C SER A 271 -1.90 -17.05 4.63
N LEU A 272 -0.79 -16.58 5.19
CA LEU A 272 -0.66 -16.35 6.63
C LEU A 272 -1.70 -15.33 7.12
N VAL A 273 -1.83 -14.20 6.42
CA VAL A 273 -2.83 -13.17 6.73
C VAL A 273 -4.25 -13.75 6.70
N THR A 274 -4.56 -14.56 5.70
CA THR A 274 -5.89 -15.15 5.53
C THR A 274 -6.28 -16.03 6.70
N VAL A 275 -5.37 -16.92 7.12
CA VAL A 275 -5.58 -17.78 8.28
C VAL A 275 -5.76 -16.92 9.54
N CYS A 276 -4.91 -15.92 9.75
CA CYS A 276 -5.01 -15.01 10.88
C CYS A 276 -6.36 -14.27 10.92
N TYR A 277 -6.83 -13.74 9.79
CA TYR A 277 -8.07 -12.96 9.72
C TYR A 277 -9.30 -13.79 9.99
N VAL A 278 -9.38 -15.00 9.43
CA VAL A 278 -10.47 -15.92 9.70
C VAL A 278 -10.46 -16.30 11.20
N LEU A 279 -9.31 -16.65 11.76
CA LEU A 279 -9.19 -17.01 13.19
C LEU A 279 -9.57 -15.86 14.12
N VAL A 280 -9.17 -14.62 13.81
CA VAL A 280 -9.54 -13.43 14.60
C VAL A 280 -11.05 -13.18 14.55
N ASN A 281 -11.69 -13.30 13.38
CA ASN A 281 -13.14 -13.14 13.28
C ASN A 281 -13.87 -14.25 14.04
N VAL A 282 -13.42 -15.51 13.93
CA VAL A 282 -13.96 -16.61 14.74
C VAL A 282 -13.82 -16.30 16.24
N ALA A 283 -12.67 -15.79 16.68
CA ALA A 283 -12.45 -15.38 18.08
C ALA A 283 -13.42 -14.28 18.52
N TYR A 284 -13.73 -13.30 17.67
CA TYR A 284 -14.74 -12.28 18.00
C TYR A 284 -16.12 -12.89 18.23
N PHE A 285 -16.53 -13.85 17.41
CA PHE A 285 -17.84 -14.51 17.56
C PHE A 285 -17.94 -15.47 18.75
N THR A 286 -16.84 -15.93 19.35
CA THR A 286 -16.92 -16.73 20.60
C THR A 286 -17.20 -15.89 21.84
N VAL A 287 -16.96 -14.57 21.76
CA VAL A 287 -17.04 -13.65 22.90
C VAL A 287 -18.18 -12.67 22.77
N MET A 288 -18.51 -12.24 21.55
CA MET A 288 -19.52 -11.21 21.27
C MET A 288 -20.63 -11.79 20.39
N THR A 289 -21.86 -11.36 20.66
CA THR A 289 -22.99 -11.65 19.76
C THR A 289 -22.90 -10.78 18.50
N PRO A 290 -23.56 -11.16 17.38
CA PRO A 290 -23.56 -10.34 16.17
C PRO A 290 -24.06 -8.91 16.42
N SER A 291 -25.12 -8.74 17.21
CA SER A 291 -25.67 -7.43 17.55
C SER A 291 -24.70 -6.57 18.35
N GLU A 292 -23.99 -7.19 19.30
CA GLU A 292 -22.97 -6.50 20.10
C GLU A 292 -21.78 -6.04 19.24
N LEU A 293 -21.31 -6.89 18.33
CA LEU A 293 -20.21 -6.56 17.42
C LEU A 293 -20.58 -5.33 16.56
N LEU A 294 -21.84 -5.25 16.10
CA LEU A 294 -22.33 -4.11 15.33
C LEU A 294 -22.46 -2.81 16.15
N LEU A 295 -22.74 -2.91 17.45
CA LEU A 295 -22.82 -1.75 18.34
C LEU A 295 -21.45 -1.26 18.79
N SER A 296 -20.44 -2.14 18.82
CA SER A 296 -19.09 -1.76 19.24
C SER A 296 -18.47 -0.73 18.28
N PRO A 297 -17.87 0.36 18.80
CA PRO A 297 -17.04 1.26 17.99
C PRO A 297 -15.69 0.61 17.68
N ALA A 298 -15.12 -0.15 18.62
CA ALA A 298 -13.79 -0.73 18.52
C ALA A 298 -13.81 -2.21 18.92
N VAL A 299 -14.06 -3.09 17.93
CA VAL A 299 -14.32 -4.54 18.13
C VAL A 299 -13.21 -5.23 18.93
N ALA A 300 -11.94 -4.94 18.64
CA ALA A 300 -10.82 -5.52 19.35
C ALA A 300 -10.74 -5.11 20.83
N ILE A 301 -11.11 -3.87 21.17
CA ILE A 301 -11.10 -3.41 22.57
C ILE A 301 -12.18 -4.15 23.36
N THR A 302 -13.39 -4.26 22.80
CA THR A 302 -14.49 -5.02 23.41
C THR A 302 -14.13 -6.49 23.65
N PHE A 303 -13.42 -7.12 22.70
CA PHE A 303 -12.86 -8.45 22.90
C PHE A 303 -11.85 -8.48 24.06
N GLY A 304 -10.92 -7.51 24.10
CA GLY A 304 -9.91 -7.40 25.14
C GLY A 304 -10.49 -7.24 26.54
N ASP A 305 -11.53 -6.43 26.68
CA ASP A 305 -12.22 -6.18 27.95
C ASP A 305 -12.87 -7.44 28.53
N ARG A 306 -13.34 -8.34 27.67
CA ARG A 306 -14.01 -9.58 28.09
C ARG A 306 -13.07 -10.74 28.36
N VAL A 307 -11.92 -10.77 27.68
CA VAL A 307 -11.02 -11.94 27.72
C VAL A 307 -9.79 -11.70 28.57
N PHE A 308 -9.20 -10.51 28.51
CA PHE A 308 -7.88 -10.24 29.09
C PHE A 308 -7.94 -9.43 30.38
N TYR A 309 -9.10 -9.28 31.03
CA TYR A 309 -9.19 -8.57 32.30
C TYR A 309 -8.21 -9.17 33.34
N PRO A 310 -7.29 -8.38 33.95
CA PRO A 310 -7.19 -6.90 34.01
C PRO A 310 -6.24 -6.22 32.98
N LEU A 311 -5.61 -6.97 32.08
CA LEU A 311 -4.68 -6.49 31.04
C LEU A 311 -5.37 -5.94 29.78
N SER A 312 -6.61 -5.47 29.86
CA SER A 312 -7.38 -5.02 28.69
C SER A 312 -6.71 -3.88 27.91
N TRP A 313 -5.92 -3.04 28.58
CA TRP A 313 -5.15 -1.93 27.98
C TRP A 313 -4.09 -2.38 26.96
N VAL A 314 -3.69 -3.66 26.98
CA VAL A 314 -2.71 -4.22 26.06
C VAL A 314 -3.26 -4.25 24.63
N VAL A 315 -4.54 -4.57 24.45
CA VAL A 315 -5.15 -4.67 23.12
C VAL A 315 -5.13 -3.34 22.34
N PRO A 316 -5.67 -2.22 22.85
CA PRO A 316 -5.64 -0.94 22.14
C PRO A 316 -4.21 -0.47 21.85
N LEU A 317 -3.23 -0.74 22.74
CA LEU A 317 -1.83 -0.41 22.50
C LEU A 317 -1.25 -1.16 21.29
N PHE A 318 -1.44 -2.47 21.22
CA PHE A 318 -0.94 -3.27 20.09
C PHE A 318 -1.71 -3.01 18.80
N VAL A 319 -3.00 -2.69 18.87
CA VAL A 319 -3.77 -2.25 17.70
C VAL A 319 -3.22 -0.91 17.18
N ALA A 320 -2.95 0.04 18.07
CA ALA A 320 -2.34 1.33 17.70
C ALA A 320 -0.97 1.12 17.02
N PHE A 321 -0.12 0.24 17.56
CA PHE A 321 1.14 -0.16 16.93
C PHE A 321 0.93 -0.77 15.54
N SER A 322 -0.08 -1.63 15.37
CA SER A 322 -0.41 -2.22 14.06
C SER A 322 -0.77 -1.16 13.03
N THR A 323 -1.69 -0.26 13.39
CA THR A 323 -2.15 0.83 12.50
C THR A 323 -1.03 1.79 12.16
N PHE A 324 -0.18 2.15 13.13
CA PHE A 324 0.97 3.03 12.90
C PHE A 324 1.97 2.38 11.93
N GLY A 325 2.28 1.09 12.11
CA GLY A 325 3.14 0.35 11.19
C GLY A 325 2.55 0.21 9.78
N ALA A 326 1.23 0.08 9.64
CA ALA A 326 0.59 0.05 8.32
C ALA A 326 0.66 1.42 7.62
N ALA A 327 0.43 2.51 8.36
CA ALA A 327 0.57 3.87 7.84
C ALA A 327 2.00 4.18 7.40
N ASN A 328 3.01 3.74 8.16
CA ASN A 328 4.43 3.85 7.81
C ASN A 328 4.75 3.12 6.49
N GLY A 329 4.31 1.85 6.35
CA GLY A 329 4.47 1.10 5.09
C GLY A 329 3.74 1.73 3.90
N SER A 330 2.53 2.28 4.12
CA SER A 330 1.78 2.99 3.07
C SER A 330 2.54 4.23 2.58
N CYS A 331 3.04 5.05 3.52
CA CYS A 331 3.84 6.24 3.23
C CYS A 331 5.11 5.91 2.41
N PHE A 332 5.80 4.82 2.77
CA PHE A 332 6.98 4.34 2.05
C PHE A 332 6.69 4.10 0.56
N THR A 333 5.57 3.43 0.24
CA THR A 333 5.17 3.13 -1.15
C THR A 333 4.63 4.34 -1.89
N ALA A 334 3.94 5.27 -1.21
CA ALA A 334 3.41 6.49 -1.79
C ALA A 334 4.51 7.40 -2.37
N GLY A 335 5.67 7.44 -1.71
CA GLY A 335 6.85 8.13 -2.20
C GLY A 335 7.35 7.58 -3.55
N ARG A 336 7.36 6.25 -3.74
CA ARG A 336 7.89 5.60 -4.96
C ARG A 336 7.02 5.83 -6.17
N ILE A 337 5.69 5.68 -6.05
CA ILE A 337 4.79 5.92 -7.18
C ILE A 337 4.85 7.38 -7.65
N SER A 338 4.93 8.33 -6.70
CA SER A 338 5.08 9.76 -7.00
C SER A 338 6.44 10.05 -7.65
N TYR A 339 7.50 9.42 -7.17
CA TYR A 339 8.85 9.53 -7.74
C TYR A 339 8.92 9.01 -9.18
N VAL A 340 8.45 7.78 -9.44
CA VAL A 340 8.52 7.16 -10.77
C VAL A 340 7.64 7.90 -11.77
N SER A 341 6.39 8.25 -11.41
CA SER A 341 5.50 8.99 -12.31
C SER A 341 6.01 10.40 -12.63
N SER A 342 6.70 11.05 -11.69
CA SER A 342 7.38 12.33 -11.92
C SER A 342 8.60 12.19 -12.84
N ARG A 343 9.37 11.11 -12.71
CA ARG A 343 10.56 10.83 -13.55
C ARG A 343 10.19 10.70 -15.02
N GLU A 344 9.07 10.04 -15.32
CA GLU A 344 8.51 9.90 -16.68
C GLU A 344 7.79 11.18 -17.18
N GLY A 345 7.80 12.27 -16.41
CA GLY A 345 7.17 13.55 -16.78
C GLY A 345 5.64 13.54 -16.73
N HIS A 346 5.03 12.53 -16.10
CA HIS A 346 3.58 12.45 -15.87
C HIS A 346 3.13 13.20 -14.61
N MET A 347 4.06 13.60 -13.74
CA MET A 347 3.79 14.40 -12.54
C MET A 347 4.79 15.57 -12.41
N VAL A 348 4.62 16.43 -11.42
CA VAL A 348 5.50 17.60 -11.19
C VAL A 348 6.91 17.14 -10.82
N GLN A 349 7.91 17.59 -11.57
CA GLN A 349 9.32 17.14 -11.50
C GLN A 349 9.93 17.15 -10.08
N ILE A 350 9.52 18.08 -9.22
CA ILE A 350 10.01 18.16 -7.84
C ILE A 350 9.75 16.88 -7.03
N LEU A 351 8.68 16.13 -7.36
CA LEU A 351 8.33 14.90 -6.65
C LEU A 351 9.30 13.75 -6.94
N SER A 352 10.05 13.82 -8.04
CA SER A 352 11.14 12.88 -8.33
C SER A 352 12.48 13.27 -7.69
N PHE A 353 12.58 14.39 -6.96
CA PHE A 353 13.86 14.80 -6.39
C PHE A 353 14.17 14.06 -5.09
N ILE A 354 15.47 13.87 -4.82
CA ILE A 354 16.00 13.14 -3.66
C ILE A 354 16.77 14.12 -2.77
N SER A 355 16.60 14.02 -1.45
CA SER A 355 17.36 14.83 -0.48
C SER A 355 18.84 14.44 -0.48
N LEU A 356 19.74 15.43 -0.60
CA LEU A 356 21.19 15.22 -0.59
C LEU A 356 21.70 14.60 0.72
N LYS A 357 21.16 15.06 1.85
CA LYS A 357 21.63 14.66 3.19
C LYS A 357 21.15 13.26 3.59
N HIS A 358 19.93 12.91 3.18
CA HIS A 358 19.22 11.74 3.70
C HIS A 358 18.96 10.65 2.64
N CYS A 359 19.21 10.92 1.35
CA CYS A 359 18.95 10.00 0.23
C CYS A 359 17.50 9.49 0.20
N THR A 360 16.54 10.35 0.56
CA THR A 360 15.11 10.04 0.64
C THR A 360 14.31 10.88 -0.37
N PRO A 361 13.19 10.37 -0.92
CA PRO A 361 12.29 11.13 -1.78
C PRO A 361 11.39 12.06 -0.93
N SER A 362 12.00 13.00 -0.19
CA SER A 362 11.31 13.86 0.78
C SER A 362 10.17 14.69 0.17
N PRO A 363 10.25 15.29 -1.04
CA PRO A 363 9.13 16.08 -1.57
C PRO A 363 7.88 15.24 -1.83
N ALA A 364 8.05 14.01 -2.33
CA ALA A 364 6.95 13.10 -2.56
C ALA A 364 6.26 12.66 -1.26
N ILE A 365 7.06 12.36 -0.23
CA ILE A 365 6.56 11.94 1.08
C ILE A 365 5.78 13.09 1.76
N ILE A 366 6.34 14.30 1.73
CA ILE A 366 5.69 15.51 2.27
C ILE A 366 4.40 15.80 1.53
N PHE A 367 4.40 15.71 0.19
CA PHE A 367 3.21 15.95 -0.63
C PHE A 367 2.07 14.98 -0.28
N ASN A 368 2.37 13.67 -0.16
CA ASN A 368 1.38 12.68 0.25
C ASN A 368 0.85 12.94 1.67
N GLY A 369 1.71 13.35 2.60
CA GLY A 369 1.34 13.71 3.97
C GLY A 369 0.41 14.93 4.03
N LEU A 370 0.71 15.99 3.29
CA LEU A 370 -0.12 17.19 3.21
C LEU A 370 -1.51 16.86 2.66
N LEU A 371 -1.58 16.08 1.57
CA LEU A 371 -2.86 15.64 1.02
C LEU A 371 -3.63 14.78 2.03
N ALA A 372 -2.97 13.87 2.73
CA ALA A 372 -3.63 13.01 3.72
C ALA A 372 -4.21 13.83 4.89
N ILE A 373 -3.55 14.90 5.34
CA ILE A 373 -4.10 15.86 6.31
C ILE A 373 -5.35 16.55 5.75
N CYS A 374 -5.35 16.94 4.46
CA CYS A 374 -6.53 17.51 3.83
C CYS A 374 -7.71 16.52 3.80
N TYR A 375 -7.45 15.22 3.57
CA TYR A 375 -8.49 14.19 3.60
C TYR A 375 -9.06 13.95 5.01
N ILE A 376 -8.29 14.12 6.08
CA ILE A 376 -8.79 13.95 7.46
C ILE A 376 -9.90 14.96 7.81
N ILE A 377 -9.90 16.16 7.22
CA ILE A 377 -10.83 17.24 7.56
C ILE A 377 -12.30 16.85 7.23
N PRO A 378 -12.65 16.45 6.00
CA PRO A 378 -14.00 16.02 5.67
C PRO A 378 -14.29 14.53 5.96
N ALA A 379 -13.27 13.70 6.22
CA ALA A 379 -13.42 12.24 6.14
C ALA A 379 -14.40 11.62 7.14
N ASP A 380 -15.27 10.78 6.59
CA ASP A 380 -15.87 9.62 7.22
C ASP A 380 -15.13 8.36 6.70
N ILE A 381 -14.77 7.44 7.61
CA ILE A 381 -13.95 6.26 7.27
C ILE A 381 -14.67 5.36 6.24
N GLY A 382 -15.97 5.13 6.40
CA GLY A 382 -16.73 4.24 5.52
C GLY A 382 -16.85 4.79 4.11
N ILE A 383 -17.15 6.09 4.00
CA ILE A 383 -17.19 6.82 2.71
C ILE A 383 -15.84 6.74 2.01
N LEU A 384 -14.75 6.98 2.74
CA LEU A 384 -13.42 7.00 2.17
C LEU A 384 -12.97 5.60 1.71
N ILE A 385 -13.35 4.54 2.44
CA ILE A 385 -13.12 3.14 2.03
C ILE A 385 -13.90 2.82 0.74
N ASN A 386 -15.15 3.23 0.63
CA ASN A 386 -15.96 2.98 -0.57
C ASN A 386 -15.36 3.70 -1.80
N TYR A 387 -14.99 4.97 -1.63
CA TYR A 387 -14.34 5.77 -2.66
C TYR A 387 -13.01 5.15 -3.11
N PHE A 388 -12.16 4.77 -2.14
CA PHE A 388 -10.87 4.12 -2.41
C PHE A 388 -11.06 2.79 -3.14
N SER A 389 -11.94 1.93 -2.63
CA SER A 389 -12.17 0.59 -3.16
C SER A 389 -12.69 0.62 -4.59
N PHE A 390 -13.62 1.52 -4.89
CA PHE A 390 -14.17 1.70 -6.23
C PHE A 390 -13.08 2.00 -7.27
N ALA A 391 -12.26 3.02 -7.02
CA ALA A 391 -11.18 3.39 -7.94
C ALA A 391 -10.10 2.31 -8.03
N GLN A 392 -9.68 1.76 -6.89
CA GLN A 392 -8.61 0.76 -6.84
C GLN A 392 -9.01 -0.52 -7.61
N TRP A 393 -10.23 -1.01 -7.43
CA TRP A 393 -10.71 -2.20 -8.16
C TRP A 393 -10.86 -1.95 -9.66
N GLY A 394 -11.23 -0.73 -10.08
CA GLY A 394 -11.19 -0.34 -11.49
C GLY A 394 -9.79 -0.48 -12.08
N PHE A 395 -8.75 0.00 -11.37
CA PHE A 395 -7.37 -0.17 -11.80
C PHE A 395 -6.90 -1.64 -11.73
N TYR A 396 -7.26 -2.40 -10.71
CA TYR A 396 -6.95 -3.84 -10.68
C TYR A 396 -7.50 -4.60 -11.89
N GLY A 397 -8.69 -4.24 -12.37
CA GLY A 397 -9.23 -4.74 -13.64
C GLY A 397 -8.39 -4.34 -14.85
N MET A 398 -7.90 -3.09 -14.89
CA MET A 398 -6.99 -2.63 -15.93
C MET A 398 -5.64 -3.35 -15.91
N SER A 399 -5.12 -3.71 -14.73
CA SER A 399 -3.89 -4.52 -14.61
C SER A 399 -4.11 -5.97 -15.07
N ALA A 400 -5.27 -6.55 -14.77
CA ALA A 400 -5.66 -7.84 -15.34
C ALA A 400 -5.72 -7.78 -16.88
N LEU A 401 -6.32 -6.72 -17.42
CA LEU A 401 -6.37 -6.48 -18.87
C LEU A 401 -4.97 -6.26 -19.44
N ALA A 402 -4.08 -5.54 -18.75
CA ALA A 402 -2.70 -5.32 -19.17
C ALA A 402 -1.95 -6.65 -19.33
N LEU A 403 -2.10 -7.58 -18.39
CA LEU A 403 -1.51 -8.92 -18.47
C LEU A 403 -2.02 -9.67 -19.71
N ILE A 404 -3.34 -9.64 -19.95
CA ILE A 404 -3.97 -10.29 -21.12
C ILE A 404 -3.45 -9.65 -22.41
N VAL A 405 -3.50 -8.32 -22.54
CA VAL A 405 -3.04 -7.60 -23.74
C VAL A 405 -1.58 -7.91 -24.02
N MET A 406 -0.70 -7.86 -23.01
CA MET A 406 0.72 -8.17 -23.18
C MET A 406 0.97 -9.62 -23.58
N ARG A 407 0.10 -10.58 -23.25
CA ARG A 407 0.20 -11.96 -23.79
C ARG A 407 0.06 -12.00 -25.31
N PHE A 408 -0.67 -11.08 -25.90
CA PHE A 408 -0.92 -11.03 -27.34
C PHE A 408 0.01 -10.08 -28.07
N THR A 409 0.30 -8.90 -27.50
CA THR A 409 1.11 -7.86 -28.15
C THR A 409 2.62 -8.05 -27.97
N ARG A 410 3.06 -8.58 -26.81
CA ARG A 410 4.48 -8.76 -26.46
C ARG A 410 4.78 -10.21 -26.08
N LYS A 411 4.76 -11.08 -27.09
CA LYS A 411 4.95 -12.53 -26.94
C LYS A 411 6.39 -12.92 -26.59
N ASP A 412 7.36 -12.17 -27.09
CA ASP A 412 8.79 -12.50 -26.99
C ASP A 412 9.44 -12.08 -25.66
N LEU A 413 8.69 -11.37 -24.80
CA LEU A 413 9.18 -11.03 -23.46
C LEU A 413 9.43 -12.29 -22.64
N HIS A 414 10.61 -12.38 -22.04
CA HIS A 414 10.95 -13.44 -21.10
C HIS A 414 10.06 -13.33 -19.86
N ARG A 415 9.31 -14.41 -19.55
CA ARG A 415 8.37 -14.48 -18.41
C ARG A 415 8.82 -15.57 -17.43
N PRO A 416 9.58 -15.22 -16.39
CA PRO A 416 10.06 -16.17 -15.40
C PRO A 416 8.93 -16.84 -14.62
N VAL A 417 7.90 -16.08 -14.29
CA VAL A 417 6.66 -16.58 -13.69
C VAL A 417 5.54 -16.42 -14.72
N LYS A 418 4.82 -17.51 -14.99
CA LYS A 418 3.73 -17.53 -15.96
C LYS A 418 2.51 -18.18 -15.33
N VAL A 419 1.44 -17.41 -15.14
CA VAL A 419 0.19 -17.90 -14.57
C VAL A 419 -0.78 -18.39 -15.66
N PRO A 420 -1.75 -19.26 -15.35
CA PRO A 420 -2.83 -19.57 -16.30
C PRO A 420 -3.61 -18.29 -16.65
N ILE A 421 -3.87 -18.07 -17.95
CA ILE A 421 -4.55 -16.84 -18.40
C ILE A 421 -5.97 -16.69 -17.83
N VAL A 422 -6.60 -17.82 -17.49
CA VAL A 422 -7.90 -17.89 -16.82
C VAL A 422 -7.90 -17.08 -15.52
N LEU A 423 -6.78 -17.03 -14.78
CA LEU A 423 -6.69 -16.25 -13.54
C LEU A 423 -6.82 -14.75 -13.80
N ALA A 424 -6.22 -14.24 -14.88
CA ALA A 424 -6.36 -12.83 -15.26
C ALA A 424 -7.80 -12.51 -15.70
N PHE A 425 -8.48 -13.43 -16.40
CA PHE A 425 -9.90 -13.27 -16.73
C PHE A 425 -10.78 -13.27 -15.47
N LEU A 426 -10.53 -14.16 -14.51
CA LEU A 426 -11.26 -14.19 -13.24
C LEU A 426 -11.07 -12.90 -12.45
N LEU A 427 -9.84 -12.35 -12.39
CA LEU A 427 -9.58 -11.07 -11.74
C LEU A 427 -10.31 -9.92 -12.45
N GLY A 428 -10.31 -9.90 -13.78
CA GLY A 428 -11.06 -8.92 -14.57
C GLY A 428 -12.57 -9.00 -14.34
N LEU A 429 -13.13 -10.22 -14.27
CA LEU A 429 -14.56 -10.45 -13.97
C LEU A 429 -14.92 -9.98 -12.56
N LEU A 430 -14.09 -10.31 -11.57
CA LEU A 430 -14.26 -9.87 -10.19
C LEU A 430 -14.22 -8.35 -10.08
N SER A 431 -13.24 -7.70 -10.74
CA SER A 431 -13.17 -6.24 -10.83
C SER A 431 -14.44 -5.65 -11.45
N CYS A 432 -14.94 -6.21 -12.55
CA CYS A 432 -16.19 -5.74 -13.17
C CYS A 432 -17.38 -5.86 -12.21
N TYR A 433 -17.52 -6.99 -11.52
CA TYR A 433 -18.55 -7.19 -10.49
C TYR A 433 -18.46 -6.13 -9.40
N LEU A 434 -17.26 -5.93 -8.86
CA LEU A 434 -17.01 -5.00 -7.76
C LEU A 434 -17.19 -3.53 -8.16
N VAL A 435 -16.96 -3.15 -9.41
CA VAL A 435 -17.22 -1.79 -9.90
C VAL A 435 -18.71 -1.58 -10.20
N LEU A 436 -19.39 -2.57 -10.80
CA LEU A 436 -20.78 -2.42 -11.26
C LEU A 436 -21.81 -2.63 -10.16
N ALA A 437 -21.63 -3.62 -9.27
CA ALA A 437 -22.62 -3.97 -8.26
C ALA A 437 -23.01 -2.80 -7.34
N PRO A 438 -22.06 -2.01 -6.81
CA PRO A 438 -22.42 -0.88 -5.94
C PRO A 438 -23.15 0.25 -6.69
N ILE A 439 -22.81 0.49 -7.95
CA ILE A 439 -23.49 1.49 -8.80
C ILE A 439 -24.95 1.09 -9.04
N ILE A 440 -25.21 -0.18 -9.30
CA ILE A 440 -26.55 -0.67 -9.64
C ILE A 440 -27.45 -0.67 -8.40
N ASP A 441 -26.96 -1.17 -7.27
CA ASP A 441 -27.82 -1.36 -6.10
C ASP A 441 -27.93 -0.14 -5.18
N LYS A 442 -26.83 0.60 -4.98
CA LYS A 442 -26.80 1.80 -4.12
C LYS A 442 -25.93 2.89 -4.74
N PRO A 443 -26.39 3.56 -5.81
CA PRO A 443 -25.64 4.65 -6.43
C PRO A 443 -25.52 5.84 -5.47
N THR A 444 -24.42 5.89 -4.72
CA THR A 444 -24.05 7.05 -3.92
C THR A 444 -23.31 8.08 -4.79
N ILE A 445 -23.38 9.34 -4.38
CA ILE A 445 -22.72 10.46 -5.10
C ILE A 445 -21.19 10.30 -5.10
N GLU A 446 -20.64 9.55 -4.15
CA GLU A 446 -19.21 9.27 -4.02
C GLU A 446 -18.61 8.62 -5.27
N TYR A 447 -19.32 7.66 -5.88
CA TYR A 447 -18.85 6.98 -7.10
C TYR A 447 -18.85 7.93 -8.30
N LEU A 448 -19.79 8.87 -8.35
CA LEU A 448 -19.83 9.91 -9.37
C LEU A 448 -18.63 10.86 -9.21
N TYR A 449 -18.37 11.35 -7.99
CA TYR A 449 -17.21 12.20 -7.72
C TYR A 449 -15.89 11.49 -8.04
N CYS A 450 -15.77 10.21 -7.70
CA CYS A 450 -14.61 9.41 -8.03
C CYS A 450 -14.40 9.30 -9.55
N SER A 451 -15.46 8.99 -10.30
CA SER A 451 -15.42 8.89 -11.76
C SER A 451 -15.04 10.23 -12.40
N ILE A 452 -15.66 11.32 -11.98
CA ILE A 452 -15.34 12.68 -12.46
C ILE A 452 -13.88 13.01 -12.17
N PHE A 453 -13.39 12.68 -10.97
CA PHE A 453 -12.01 12.92 -10.58
C PHE A 453 -11.01 12.15 -11.45
N ILE A 454 -11.27 10.87 -11.72
CA ILE A 454 -10.45 10.03 -12.62
C ILE A 454 -10.43 10.66 -14.02
N PHE A 455 -11.61 10.91 -14.61
CA PHE A 455 -11.70 11.41 -15.99
C PHE A 455 -11.24 12.87 -16.15
N SER A 456 -11.27 13.68 -15.09
CA SER A 456 -10.66 15.02 -15.10
C SER A 456 -9.17 14.96 -15.44
N GLY A 457 -8.50 13.85 -15.12
CA GLY A 457 -7.11 13.60 -15.51
C GLY A 457 -6.90 13.61 -17.03
N VAL A 458 -7.91 13.24 -17.84
CA VAL A 458 -7.80 13.31 -19.31
C VAL A 458 -7.59 14.74 -19.79
N ILE A 459 -8.32 15.68 -19.19
CA ILE A 459 -8.21 17.12 -19.50
C ILE A 459 -6.80 17.60 -19.13
N LEU A 460 -6.33 17.25 -17.93
CA LEU A 460 -4.99 17.61 -17.47
C LEU A 460 -3.88 17.01 -18.34
N TYR A 461 -4.01 15.75 -18.74
CA TYR A 461 -3.08 15.07 -19.65
C TYR A 461 -2.96 15.82 -20.98
N TYR A 462 -4.09 16.20 -21.57
CA TYR A 462 -4.11 16.92 -22.84
C TYR A 462 -3.39 18.28 -22.77
N PHE A 463 -3.65 19.07 -21.73
CA PHE A 463 -3.04 20.39 -21.59
C PHE A 463 -1.57 20.32 -21.14
N PHE A 464 -1.23 19.53 -20.13
CA PHE A 464 0.09 19.59 -19.51
C PHE A 464 1.11 18.68 -20.20
N ILE A 465 0.70 17.53 -20.73
CA ILE A 465 1.61 16.52 -21.29
C ILE A 465 1.58 16.52 -22.82
N HIS A 466 0.40 16.47 -23.43
CA HIS A 466 0.29 16.39 -24.88
C HIS A 466 0.59 17.73 -25.56
N ARG A 467 -0.05 18.82 -25.13
CA ARG A 467 0.13 20.16 -25.70
C ARG A 467 1.33 20.93 -25.12
N LYS A 468 1.88 20.48 -23.98
CA LYS A 468 3.00 21.10 -23.23
C LYS A 468 2.87 22.62 -23.15
N VAL A 469 1.76 23.11 -22.61
CA VAL A 469 1.46 24.54 -22.67
C VAL A 469 2.54 25.38 -21.96
N LYS A 470 3.07 26.39 -22.68
CA LYS A 470 4.22 27.20 -22.24
C LYS A 470 4.00 27.94 -20.92
N TRP A 471 2.77 28.39 -20.62
CA TRP A 471 2.48 29.10 -19.37
C TRP A 471 2.64 28.19 -18.15
N ALA A 472 2.26 26.91 -18.27
CA ALA A 472 2.39 25.95 -17.18
C ALA A 472 3.86 25.75 -16.79
N GLN A 473 4.75 25.64 -17.79
CA GLN A 473 6.20 25.52 -17.57
C GLN A 473 6.82 26.79 -16.97
N ARG A 474 6.29 27.98 -17.33
CA ARG A 474 6.72 29.25 -16.73
C ARG A 474 6.37 29.36 -15.25
N VAL A 475 5.26 28.74 -14.82
CA VAL A 475 4.85 28.71 -13.41
C VAL A 475 5.55 27.59 -12.64
N SER A 476 5.66 26.40 -13.22
CA SER A 476 6.22 25.24 -12.52
C SER A 476 7.72 25.35 -12.25
N ARG A 477 8.50 25.97 -13.17
CA ARG A 477 9.96 26.09 -13.03
C ARG A 477 10.38 26.92 -11.81
N PRO A 478 9.89 28.15 -11.60
CA PRO A 478 10.23 28.94 -10.40
C PRO A 478 9.85 28.23 -9.10
N ILE A 479 8.68 27.59 -9.06
CA ILE A 479 8.23 26.81 -7.89
C ILE A 479 9.19 25.65 -7.63
N THR A 480 9.56 24.92 -8.68
CA THR A 480 10.50 23.80 -8.60
C THR A 480 11.85 24.27 -8.08
N THR A 481 12.40 25.37 -8.59
CA THR A 481 13.68 25.93 -8.15
C THR A 481 13.63 26.41 -6.69
N TYR A 482 12.56 27.10 -6.29
CA TYR A 482 12.40 27.54 -4.90
C TYR A 482 12.31 26.36 -3.93
N LEU A 483 11.49 25.35 -4.26
CA LEU A 483 11.34 24.13 -3.48
C LEU A 483 12.63 23.30 -3.45
N GLN A 484 13.38 23.30 -4.55
CA GLN A 484 14.68 22.63 -4.64
C GLN A 484 15.68 23.21 -3.65
N LEU A 485 15.77 24.54 -3.59
CA LEU A 485 16.64 25.26 -2.64
C LEU A 485 16.14 25.11 -1.20
N LEU A 486 14.83 25.21 -0.97
CA LEU A 486 14.23 25.11 0.36
C LEU A 486 14.43 23.74 1.02
N MET A 487 14.34 22.67 0.24
CA MET A 487 14.42 21.28 0.75
C MET A 487 15.77 20.62 0.55
N GLU A 488 16.75 21.30 -0.07
CA GLU A 488 18.07 20.75 -0.43
C GLU A 488 17.98 19.41 -1.18
N VAL A 489 17.14 19.38 -2.21
CA VAL A 489 16.86 18.19 -3.02
C VAL A 489 17.45 18.32 -4.42
N VAL A 490 17.81 17.20 -5.04
CA VAL A 490 18.41 17.15 -6.39
C VAL A 490 17.68 16.17 -7.31
N PRO A 491 17.71 16.38 -8.63
CA PRO A 491 17.23 15.39 -9.59
C PRO A 491 18.04 14.09 -9.47
N PRO A 492 17.42 12.92 -9.67
CA PRO A 492 18.15 11.66 -9.75
C PRO A 492 19.01 11.63 -11.02
N GLU A 493 20.23 11.08 -10.93
CA GLU A 493 21.08 10.87 -12.09
C GLU A 493 20.42 9.88 -13.05
N LYS A 494 20.40 10.23 -14.35
CA LYS A 494 19.99 9.30 -15.39
C LYS A 494 21.11 8.29 -15.58
N THR A 495 20.83 7.02 -15.31
CA THR A 495 21.74 5.94 -15.75
C THR A 495 21.67 5.87 -17.27
N GLU A 496 22.80 5.79 -17.97
CA GLU A 496 22.93 5.85 -19.44
C GLU A 496 22.19 4.73 -20.23
N THR A 497 21.30 3.98 -19.59
CA THR A 497 20.52 2.89 -20.17
C THR A 497 19.02 3.20 -20.34
N ASP A 498 18.56 4.42 -20.02
CA ASP A 498 17.16 4.86 -20.24
C ASP A 498 16.89 5.40 -21.66
#